data_AF-A0A0E0JPY7-F1
#
_entry.id   AF-A0A0E0JPY7-F1
#
_cell.length_a   1.000
_cell.length_b   1.000
_cell.length_c   1.000
_cell.angle_alpha   90.00
_cell.angle_beta   90.00
_cell.angle_gamma   90.00
#
_symmetry.space_group_name_H-M   'P 1'
#
loop_
_entity.id
_entity.type
_entity.pdbx_description
1 polymer ?
#
loop_
_entity_poly.entity_id
_entity_poly.type
_entity_poly.pdbx_seq_one_letter_code
_entity_poly.pdbx_strand_id
1 'polypeptide(L)'
;MFYSQTPFGYTRKDVLLIGVGVTLLGYGLKYGLELVGVDPLQAGNAVQLIIVLGMTVGWISTYMFRVANKDMTYAQQLRDYEKQVMEKRLESLTEAELQVLLEQVEEEKQRLTPVRDQGITFTRKTEDQTNAS
;
A
#
# COMPACT_ATOMS: atom_id res chain seq x y z
N MET A 1 -28.25 -0.08 7.30
CA MET A 1 -28.27 -0.09 5.82
C MET A 1 -27.24 0.91 5.35
N PHE A 2 -26.01 0.47 5.07
CA PHE A 2 -24.93 1.37 4.67
C PHE A 2 -24.99 1.60 3.16
N TYR A 3 -25.33 2.82 2.74
CA TYR A 3 -25.38 3.23 1.34
C TYR A 3 -23.94 3.48 0.89
N SER A 4 -23.31 2.50 0.24
CA SER A 4 -22.01 2.67 -0.40
C SER A 4 -22.20 3.60 -1.61
N GLN A 5 -21.92 4.89 -1.43
CA GLN A 5 -21.83 5.85 -2.53
C GLN A 5 -20.80 5.32 -3.52
N THR A 6 -21.23 4.92 -4.71
CA THR A 6 -20.31 4.46 -5.75
C THR A 6 -19.43 5.64 -6.17
N PRO A 7 -18.10 5.50 -6.16
CA PRO A 7 -17.21 6.57 -6.59
C PRO A 7 -17.45 6.95 -8.06
N PHE A 8 -17.22 8.22 -8.39
CA PHE A 8 -17.38 8.75 -9.74
C PHE A 8 -16.56 7.93 -10.76
N GLY A 9 -17.19 7.56 -11.87
CA GLY A 9 -16.57 6.78 -12.95
C GLY A 9 -16.94 5.29 -12.97
N TYR A 10 -17.70 4.81 -11.97
CA TYR A 10 -18.15 3.41 -11.90
C TYR A 10 -19.62 3.22 -12.34
N THR A 11 -20.35 4.31 -12.59
CA THR A 11 -21.76 4.28 -13.00
C THR A 11 -21.93 4.61 -14.49
N ARG A 12 -22.93 4.00 -15.17
CA ARG A 12 -23.24 4.25 -16.59
C ARG A 12 -23.45 5.74 -16.92
N LYS A 13 -24.08 6.46 -15.99
CA LYS A 13 -24.30 7.91 -16.10
C LYS A 13 -22.98 8.68 -16.15
N ASP A 14 -21.99 8.26 -15.38
CA ASP A 14 -20.69 8.93 -15.33
C ASP A 14 -19.93 8.73 -16.65
N VAL A 15 -20.00 7.54 -17.24
CA VAL A 15 -19.42 7.28 -18.56
C VAL A 15 -20.04 8.19 -19.63
N LEU A 16 -21.36 8.34 -19.61
CA LEU A 16 -22.05 9.25 -20.53
C LEU A 16 -21.67 10.72 -20.26
N LEU A 17 -21.57 11.13 -18.99
CA LEU A 17 -21.21 12.49 -18.61
C LEU A 17 -19.78 12.84 -19.04
N ILE A 18 -18.83 11.92 -18.85
CA ILE A 18 -17.44 12.07 -19.29
C ILE A 18 -17.38 12.13 -20.82
N GLY A 19 -18.08 11.23 -21.52
CA GLY A 19 -18.13 11.21 -22.98
C GLY A 19 -18.63 12.54 -23.55
N VAL A 20 -19.77 13.02 -23.05
CA VAL A 20 -20.33 14.32 -23.45
C VAL A 20 -19.39 15.46 -23.08
N GLY A 21 -18.78 15.44 -21.90
CA GLY A 21 -17.83 16.45 -21.45
C GLY A 21 -16.61 16.57 -22.37
N VAL A 22 -16.01 15.44 -22.75
CA VAL A 22 -14.85 15.42 -23.67
C VAL A 22 -15.24 15.93 -25.06
N THR A 23 -16.42 15.55 -25.57
CA THR A 23 -16.91 16.06 -26.86
C THR A 23 -17.13 17.57 -26.85
N LEU A 24 -17.79 18.09 -25.80
CA LEU A 24 -18.03 19.52 -25.66
C LEU A 24 -16.72 20.30 -25.49
N LEU A 25 -15.75 19.75 -24.76
CA LEU A 25 -14.43 20.34 -24.60
C LEU A 25 -13.69 20.43 -25.94
N GLY A 26 -13.72 19.38 -26.76
CA GLY A 26 -13.13 19.42 -28.10
C GLY A 26 -13.81 20.42 -29.03
N TYR A 27 -15.15 20.48 -28.99
CA TYR A 27 -15.90 21.47 -29.76
C TYR A 27 -15.59 22.90 -29.31
N GLY A 28 -15.54 23.14 -28.00
CA GLY A 28 -15.21 24.44 -27.41
C GLY A 28 -13.79 24.90 -27.74
N LEU A 29 -12.81 23.99 -27.72
CA LEU A 29 -11.44 24.29 -28.15
C LEU A 29 -11.38 24.68 -29.62
N LYS A 30 -12.08 23.93 -30.50
CA LYS A 30 -12.13 24.26 -31.94
C LYS A 30 -12.72 25.64 -32.15
N TYR A 31 -13.86 25.92 -31.53
CA TYR A 31 -14.52 27.22 -31.62
C TYR A 31 -13.65 28.34 -31.05
N GLY A 32 -12.96 28.10 -29.93
CA GLY A 32 -12.00 29.04 -29.35
C GLY A 32 -10.86 29.38 -30.31
N LEU A 33 -10.32 28.40 -31.03
CA LEU A 33 -9.30 28.63 -32.06
C LEU A 33 -9.86 29.39 -33.27
N GLU A 34 -11.08 29.09 -33.69
CA GLU A 34 -11.78 29.82 -34.77
C GLU A 34 -11.99 31.30 -34.40
N LEU A 35 -12.32 31.61 -33.15
CA LEU A 35 -12.44 33.00 -32.67
C LEU A 35 -11.12 33.78 -32.70
N VAL A 36 -9.99 33.09 -32.58
CA VAL A 36 -8.64 33.67 -32.71
C VAL A 36 -8.23 33.83 -34.19
N GLY A 37 -9.09 33.43 -35.12
CA GLY A 37 -8.87 33.59 -36.57
C GLY A 37 -8.20 32.42 -37.25
N VAL A 38 -8.11 31.25 -36.59
CA VAL A 38 -7.58 30.03 -37.21
C VAL A 38 -8.63 29.44 -38.14
N ASP A 39 -8.19 29.01 -39.33
CA ASP A 39 -9.07 28.34 -40.29
C ASP A 39 -9.77 27.11 -39.66
N PRO A 40 -11.09 26.90 -39.91
CA PRO A 40 -11.85 25.81 -39.29
C PRO A 40 -11.25 24.42 -39.48
N LEU A 41 -10.62 24.18 -40.64
CA LEU A 41 -9.95 22.91 -40.97
C LEU A 41 -8.68 22.71 -40.13
N GLN A 42 -7.87 23.77 -39.99
CA GLN A 42 -6.65 23.72 -39.20
C GLN A 42 -6.96 23.62 -37.70
N ALA A 43 -7.96 24.37 -37.22
CA ALA A 43 -8.44 24.31 -35.85
C ALA A 43 -8.90 22.88 -35.48
N GLY A 44 -9.66 22.22 -36.37
CA GLY A 44 -10.07 20.83 -36.18
C GLY A 44 -8.89 19.86 -36.04
N ASN A 45 -7.91 19.95 -36.95
CA ASN A 45 -6.73 19.09 -36.91
C ASN A 45 -5.88 19.31 -35.64
N ALA A 46 -5.67 20.57 -35.26
CA ALA A 46 -4.90 20.93 -34.07
C ALA A 46 -5.56 20.38 -32.79
N VAL A 47 -6.87 20.59 -32.64
CA VAL A 47 -7.62 20.08 -31.48
C VAL A 47 -7.60 18.56 -31.43
N GLN A 48 -7.76 17.89 -32.57
CA GLN A 48 -7.69 16.43 -32.62
C GLN A 48 -6.31 15.92 -32.18
N LEU A 49 -5.23 16.51 -32.68
CA LEU A 49 -3.87 16.13 -32.25
C LEU A 49 -3.67 16.36 -30.76
N ILE A 50 -4.08 17.52 -30.23
CA ILE A 50 -3.95 17.86 -28.81
C ILE A 50 -4.73 16.87 -27.94
N ILE A 51 -5.98 16.56 -28.28
CA ILE A 51 -6.82 15.65 -27.49
C ILE A 51 -6.28 14.23 -27.56
N VAL A 52 -5.94 13.72 -28.75
CA VAL A 52 -5.44 12.35 -28.90
C VAL A 52 -4.09 12.18 -28.21
N LEU A 53 -3.15 13.08 -28.43
CA LEU A 53 -1.84 13.03 -27.79
C LEU A 53 -1.94 13.31 -26.29
N GLY A 54 -2.76 14.27 -25.88
CA GLY A 54 -3.01 14.58 -24.48
C GLY A 54 -3.64 13.41 -23.72
N MET A 55 -4.62 12.73 -24.31
CA MET A 55 -5.17 11.50 -23.71
C MET A 55 -4.15 10.37 -23.69
N THR A 56 -3.35 10.20 -24.75
CA THR A 56 -2.32 9.15 -24.78
C THR A 56 -1.25 9.38 -23.72
N VAL A 57 -0.72 10.60 -23.63
CA VAL A 57 0.26 11.00 -22.62
C VAL A 57 -0.36 10.92 -21.23
N GLY A 58 -1.57 11.47 -21.04
CA GLY A 58 -2.28 11.39 -19.77
C GLY A 58 -2.50 9.95 -19.31
N TRP A 59 -2.94 9.08 -20.23
CA TRP A 59 -3.08 7.65 -19.98
C TRP A 59 -1.74 7.04 -19.55
N ILE A 60 -0.65 7.25 -20.29
CA ILE A 60 0.68 6.74 -19.95
C ILE A 60 1.16 7.30 -18.59
N SER A 61 0.93 8.59 -18.33
CA SER A 61 1.25 9.22 -17.06
C SER A 61 0.53 8.53 -15.89
N THR A 62 -0.72 8.06 -16.06
CA THR A 62 -1.38 7.27 -14.99
C THR A 62 -0.62 5.99 -14.63
N TYR A 63 0.06 5.34 -15.59
CA TYR A 63 0.93 4.20 -15.30
C TYR A 63 2.19 4.68 -14.57
N MET A 64 2.81 5.76 -15.04
CA MET A 64 4.01 6.31 -14.40
C MET A 64 3.75 6.72 -12.94
N PHE A 65 2.61 7.36 -12.65
CA PHE A 65 2.21 7.72 -11.29
C PHE A 65 1.96 6.51 -10.40
N ARG A 66 1.28 5.46 -10.91
CA ARG A 66 1.11 4.21 -10.15
C ARG A 66 2.44 3.54 -9.83
N VAL A 67 3.39 3.56 -10.77
CA VAL A 67 4.74 3.01 -10.56
C VAL A 67 5.53 3.86 -9.55
N ALA A 68 5.50 5.19 -9.67
CA ALA A 68 6.21 6.10 -8.78
C ALA A 68 5.67 6.06 -7.34
N ASN A 69 4.36 5.94 -7.16
CA ASN A 69 3.71 5.83 -5.86
C ASN A 69 3.92 4.46 -5.18
N LYS A 70 4.58 3.49 -5.85
CA LYS A 70 4.82 2.14 -5.31
C LYS A 70 3.54 1.45 -4.82
N ASP A 71 2.43 1.60 -5.54
CA ASP A 71 1.27 0.70 -5.40
C ASP A 71 1.57 -0.65 -6.07
N MET A 72 2.69 -1.26 -5.66
CA MET A 72 3.23 -2.51 -6.17
C MET A 72 2.94 -3.59 -5.13
N THR A 73 1.70 -4.05 -5.16
CA THR A 73 1.11 -5.37 -4.88
C THR A 73 1.68 -6.28 -3.78
N TYR A 74 2.96 -6.31 -3.43
CA TYR A 74 3.48 -7.20 -2.37
C TYR A 74 3.60 -6.51 -0.99
N ALA A 75 4.17 -5.29 -0.94
CA ALA A 75 4.42 -4.61 0.34
C ALA A 75 3.15 -4.05 1.00
N GLN A 76 2.11 -3.74 0.21
CA GLN A 76 0.79 -3.37 0.74
C GLN A 76 0.02 -4.61 1.21
N GLN A 77 0.06 -5.72 0.46
CA GLN A 77 -0.59 -6.97 0.86
C GLN A 77 0.00 -7.54 2.16
N LEU A 78 1.32 -7.49 2.35
CA LEU A 78 1.94 -7.98 3.59
C LEU A 78 1.48 -7.14 4.80
N ARG A 79 1.51 -5.81 4.68
CA ARG A 79 1.04 -4.90 5.73
C ARG A 79 -0.46 -5.08 6.03
N ASP A 80 -1.29 -5.23 5.01
CA ASP A 80 -2.74 -5.38 5.20
C ASP A 80 -3.10 -6.78 5.72
N TYR A 81 -2.32 -7.82 5.39
CA TYR A 81 -2.45 -9.16 5.96
C TYR A 81 -1.97 -9.20 7.41
N GLU A 82 -0.81 -8.60 7.73
CA GLU A 82 -0.31 -8.47 9.10
C GLU A 82 -1.30 -7.72 10.00
N LYS A 83 -1.87 -6.62 9.49
CA LYS A 83 -2.85 -5.83 10.24
C LYS A 83 -4.14 -6.60 10.51
N GLN A 84 -4.67 -7.31 9.50
CA GLN A 84 -5.88 -8.14 9.65
C GLN A 84 -5.64 -9.37 10.54
N VAL A 85 -4.46 -9.99 10.49
CA VAL A 85 -4.10 -11.09 11.39
C VAL A 85 -3.89 -10.59 12.82
N MET A 86 -3.26 -9.43 13.03
CA MET A 86 -3.13 -8.83 14.37
C MET A 86 -4.49 -8.45 14.98
N GLU A 87 -5.40 -7.88 14.19
CA GLU A 87 -6.76 -7.60 14.61
C GLU A 87 -7.54 -8.89 14.92
N LYS A 88 -7.40 -9.94 14.08
CA LYS A 88 -7.98 -11.27 14.37
C LYS A 88 -7.37 -11.97 15.58
N ARG A 89 -6.07 -11.76 15.85
CA ARG A 89 -5.38 -12.25 17.05
C ARG A 89 -5.84 -11.52 18.30
N LEU A 90 -6.08 -10.21 18.24
CA LEU A 90 -6.63 -9.45 19.37
C LEU A 90 -8.11 -9.80 19.63
N GLU A 91 -8.90 -10.04 18.59
CA GLU A 91 -10.28 -10.55 18.73
C GLU A 91 -10.30 -12.01 19.24
N SER A 92 -9.39 -12.87 18.77
CA SER A 92 -9.32 -14.27 19.17
C SER A 92 -8.59 -14.53 20.49
N LEU A 93 -7.78 -13.58 20.99
CA LEU A 93 -7.07 -13.65 22.27
C LEU A 93 -7.80 -12.83 23.36
N THR A 94 -9.12 -12.94 23.44
CA THR A 94 -9.85 -12.38 24.58
C THR A 94 -9.65 -13.30 25.80
N GLU A 95 -8.61 -12.96 26.56
CA GLU A 95 -8.32 -13.22 27.99
C GLU A 95 -7.98 -14.62 28.51
N ALA A 96 -8.47 -15.72 27.92
CA ALA A 96 -8.29 -17.05 28.54
C ALA A 96 -6.95 -17.75 28.21
N GLU A 97 -6.41 -17.57 27.00
CA GLU A 97 -5.21 -18.30 26.54
C GLU A 97 -3.90 -17.50 26.73
N LEU A 98 -4.00 -16.17 26.82
CA LEU A 98 -2.85 -15.28 27.04
C LEU A 98 -2.26 -15.43 28.46
N GLN A 99 -3.09 -15.77 29.44
CA GLN A 99 -2.64 -16.09 30.80
C GLN A 99 -1.94 -17.46 30.84
N VAL A 100 -2.45 -18.46 30.11
CA VAL A 100 -1.85 -19.81 30.03
C VAL A 100 -0.47 -19.77 29.35
N LEU A 101 -0.31 -18.97 28.29
CA LEU A 101 0.98 -18.84 27.61
C LEU A 101 1.99 -18.01 28.42
N LEU A 102 1.56 -17.04 29.22
CA LEU A 102 2.44 -16.34 30.17
C LEU A 102 2.88 -17.26 31.31
N GLU A 103 1.97 -18.07 31.85
CA GLU A 103 2.26 -19.02 32.93
C GLU A 103 3.22 -20.13 32.48
N GLN A 104 3.07 -20.64 31.24
CA GLN A 104 4.01 -21.62 30.68
C GLN A 104 5.41 -21.04 30.39
N VAL A 105 5.50 -19.79 29.94
CA VAL A 105 6.80 -19.13 29.69
C VAL A 105 7.50 -18.80 31.01
N GLU A 106 6.76 -18.46 32.06
CA GLU A 106 7.31 -18.23 33.41
C GLU A 106 7.87 -19.54 34.02
N GLU A 107 7.16 -20.66 33.87
CA GLU A 107 7.61 -22.00 34.31
C GLU A 107 8.84 -22.50 33.53
N GLU A 108 8.90 -22.32 32.21
CA GLU A 108 10.09 -22.68 31.43
C GLU A 108 11.30 -21.81 31.80
N LYS A 109 11.09 -20.51 32.05
CA LYS A 109 12.15 -19.59 32.44
C LYS A 109 12.72 -19.92 33.84
N GLN A 110 11.89 -20.43 34.75
CA GLN A 110 12.31 -20.95 36.05
C GLN A 110 13.07 -22.28 35.95
N ARG A 111 12.72 -23.16 35.01
CA ARG A 111 13.45 -24.41 34.75
C ARG A 111 14.84 -24.20 34.14
N LEU A 112 15.03 -23.12 33.38
CA LEU A 112 16.29 -22.82 32.69
C LEU A 112 17.28 -22.00 33.56
N THR A 113 16.87 -21.55 34.75
CA THR A 113 17.75 -20.76 35.63
C THR A 113 18.84 -21.54 36.40
N PRO A 114 18.84 -22.87 36.61
CA PRO A 114 19.94 -23.52 37.34
C PRO A 114 21.18 -23.79 36.47
N VAL A 115 21.14 -23.58 35.15
CA VAL A 115 22.26 -23.94 34.24
C VAL A 115 23.24 -22.78 34.01
N ARG A 116 22.85 -21.54 34.32
CA ARG A 116 23.70 -20.36 34.01
C ARG A 116 24.85 -20.13 34.99
N ASP A 117 24.84 -20.79 36.16
CA ASP A 117 25.87 -20.61 37.19
C ASP A 117 27.04 -21.63 37.13
N GLN A 118 26.92 -22.67 36.30
CA GLN A 118 27.99 -23.68 36.15
C GLN A 118 29.08 -23.28 35.14
N GLY A 119 28.79 -22.31 34.25
CA GLY A 119 29.77 -21.85 33.25
C GLY A 119 30.86 -20.93 33.80
N ILE A 120 30.58 -20.24 34.93
CA ILE A 120 31.52 -19.28 35.55
C ILE A 120 32.41 -19.96 36.60
N THR A 121 31.94 -21.05 37.22
CA THR A 121 32.72 -21.82 38.20
C THR A 121 33.70 -22.80 37.55
N PHE A 122 33.39 -23.34 36.36
CA PHE A 122 34.30 -24.25 35.64
C PHE A 122 35.56 -23.55 35.15
N THR A 123 35.43 -22.33 34.62
CA THR A 123 36.54 -21.52 34.10
C THR A 123 37.46 -21.03 35.21
N ARG A 124 36.94 -20.64 36.38
CA ARG A 124 37.79 -20.27 37.53
C ARG A 124 38.62 -21.43 38.07
N LYS A 125 38.03 -22.64 38.15
CA LYS A 125 38.73 -23.81 38.72
C LYS A 125 39.90 -24.28 37.84
N THR A 126 39.81 -24.09 36.52
CA THR A 126 40.89 -24.41 35.59
C THR A 126 42.04 -23.41 35.62
N GLU A 127 41.75 -22.14 35.92
CA GLU A 127 42.75 -21.06 35.94
C GLU A 127 43.57 -21.07 37.25
N ASP A 128 42.93 -21.40 38.38
CA ASP A 128 43.64 -21.55 39.67
C ASP A 128 44.56 -22.79 39.70
N GLN A 129 44.24 -23.86 38.96
CA GLN A 129 45.11 -25.06 38.90
C GLN A 129 46.30 -24.92 37.94
N THR A 130 46.25 -24.02 36.97
CA THR A 130 47.38 -23.78 36.05
C THR A 130 48.38 -22.74 36.57
N ASN A 131 47.99 -21.91 37.54
CA ASN A 131 48.87 -20.91 38.17
C ASN A 131 49.49 -21.38 39.50
N ALA A 132 49.19 -22.60 39.94
CA ALA A 132 49.68 -23.19 41.20
C ALA A 132 50.61 -24.40 41.01
N SER A 133 51.06 -24.67 39.79
CA SER A 133 52.08 -25.67 39.43
C SER A 133 53.17 -25.02 38.59
#